data_AF-A0A537TB52-F1
#
_entry.id   AF-A0A537TB52-F1
#
_cell.length_a   1.000
_cell.length_b   1.000
_cell.length_c   1.000
_cell.angle_alpha   90.00
_cell.angle_beta   90.00
_cell.angle_gamma   90.00
#
_symmetry.space_group_name_H-M   'P 1'
#
loop_
_entity.id
_entity.type
_entity.pdbx_description
1 polymer ?
#
loop_
_entity_poly.entity_id
_entity_poly.type
_entity_poly.pdbx_seq_one_letter_code
_entity_poly.pdbx_strand_id
1 'polypeptide(L)' 'MDERRAGQIRIERGASKKHYSAIMTAPDGSVASVVVERTSDNGSALEYFFDRLKDGLAV' A
#
# COMPACT_ATOMS: atom_id res chain seq x y z
N MET A 1 -9.74 -4.32 -29.15
CA MET A 1 -9.08 -3.36 -28.24
C MET A 1 -8.83 -4.13 -26.96
N ASP A 2 -7.59 -4.48 -26.66
CA ASP A 2 -7.24 -5.06 -25.36
C ASP A 2 -7.24 -3.94 -24.33
N GLU A 3 -8.29 -3.89 -23.51
CA GLU A 3 -8.32 -3.10 -22.29
C GLU A 3 -7.18 -3.60 -21.40
N ARG A 4 -6.05 -2.89 -21.39
CA ARG A 4 -5.02 -3.10 -20.36
C ARG A 4 -5.67 -2.77 -19.02
N ARG A 5 -6.14 -3.79 -18.30
CA ARG A 5 -6.52 -3.64 -16.88
C ARG A 5 -5.34 -2.97 -16.19
N ALA A 6 -5.55 -1.82 -15.56
CA ALA A 6 -4.51 -1.25 -14.71
C ALA A 6 -4.39 -2.14 -13.46
N GLY A 7 -3.16 -2.31 -12.96
CA GLY A 7 -2.97 -2.92 -11.65
C GLY A 7 -3.62 -2.08 -10.56
N GLN A 8 -4.00 -2.71 -9.45
CA GLN A 8 -4.62 -2.04 -8.31
C GLN A 8 -3.68 -2.08 -7.11
N ILE A 9 -3.50 -0.95 -6.42
CA ILE A 9 -2.83 -0.90 -5.12
C ILE A 9 -3.87 -0.52 -4.06
N ARG A 10 -3.95 -1.32 -2.99
CA ARG A 10 -4.82 -1.08 -1.84
C ARG A 10 -3.97 -1.00 -0.58
N ILE A 11 -4.13 0.09 0.17
CA ILE A 11 -3.46 0.30 1.45
C ILE A 11 -4.46 0.13 2.57
N GLU A 12 -4.11 -0.70 3.54
CA GLU A 12 -4.91 -0.88 4.75
C GLU A 12 -4.09 -0.54 5.99
N ARG A 13 -4.75 0.15 6.92
CA ARG A 13 -4.21 0.40 8.25
C ARG A 13 -4.87 -0.58 9.20
N GLY A 14 -4.07 -1.43 9.85
CA GLY A 14 -4.59 -2.39 10.82
C GLY A 14 -5.35 -1.71 11.95
N ALA A 15 -6.35 -2.38 12.51
CA ALA A 15 -7.24 -1.83 13.54
C ALA A 15 -6.49 -1.29 14.77
N SER A 16 -5.34 -1.86 15.11
CA SER A 16 -4.48 -1.42 16.22
C SER A 16 -3.56 -0.24 15.89
N LYS A 17 -3.57 0.26 14.64
CA LYS A 17 -2.60 1.25 14.11
C LYS A 17 -1.13 0.81 14.22
N LYS A 18 -0.87 -0.46 14.54
CA LYS A 18 0.48 -1.05 14.66
C LYS A 18 1.00 -1.62 13.37
N HIS A 19 0.15 -1.85 12.37
CA HIS A 19 0.56 -2.42 11.10
C HIS A 19 -0.05 -1.66 9.94
N TYR A 20 0.73 -1.54 8.88
CA TYR A 20 0.30 -1.05 7.57
C TYR A 20 0.51 -2.17 6.57
N SER A 21 -0.48 -2.41 5.72
CA SER A 21 -0.38 -3.36 4.62
C SER A 21 -0.61 -2.65 3.29
N ALA A 22 0.19 -3.03 2.30
CA ALA A 22 -0.04 -2.71 0.90
C ALA A 22 -0.30 -4.02 0.15
N ILE A 23 -1.38 -4.06 -0.62
CA ILE A 23 -1.74 -5.17 -1.49
C ILE A 23 -1.70 -4.63 -2.92
N MET A 24 -0.93 -5.27 -3.78
CA MET A 24 -0.82 -4.95 -5.19
C MET A 24 -1.38 -6.11 -6.01
N THR A 25 -2.33 -5.83 -6.88
CA THR A 25 -2.90 -6.79 -7.82
C THR A 25 -2.50 -6.36 -9.22
N ALA A 26 -1.71 -7.19 -9.89
CA ALA A 26 -1.32 -6.97 -11.27
C ALA A 26 -2.50 -7.26 -12.24
N PRO A 27 -2.44 -6.76 -13.48
CA PRO A 27 -3.51 -6.93 -14.48
C PRO A 27 -3.86 -8.39 -14.80
N ASP A 28 -2.87 -9.28 -14.68
CA ASP A 28 -2.97 -10.72 -14.88
C ASP A 28 -3.62 -11.46 -13.69
N GLY A 29 -3.93 -10.73 -12.61
CA GLY A 29 -4.49 -11.27 -11.37
C GLY A 29 -3.45 -11.72 -10.35
N SER A 30 -2.15 -11.60 -10.64
CA SER A 30 -1.09 -11.87 -9.67
C SER A 30 -1.17 -10.90 -8.49
N VAL A 31 -1.04 -11.40 -7.26
CA VAL A 31 -1.14 -10.59 -6.03
C VAL A 31 0.19 -10.62 -5.27
N ALA A 32 0.66 -9.44 -4.86
CA ALA A 32 1.77 -9.26 -3.94
C ALA A 32 1.31 -8.43 -2.73
N SER A 33 1.77 -8.78 -1.53
CA SER A 33 1.47 -8.02 -0.31
C SER A 33 2.72 -7.74 0.50
N VAL A 34 2.76 -6.55 1.11
CA VAL A 34 3.80 -6.14 2.04
C VAL A 34 3.11 -5.72 3.33
N VAL A 35 3.60 -6.21 4.47
CA VAL A 35 3.13 -5.83 5.80
C VAL A 35 4.31 -5.22 6.54
N VAL A 36 4.12 -4.03 7.08
CA VAL A 36 5.13 -3.32 7.86
C VAL A 36 4.58 -3.02 9.25
N GLU A 37 5.35 -3.39 10.27
CA GLU A 37 5.05 -3.06 11.66
C GLU A 37 5.56 -1.66 12.01
N ARG A 38 4.68 -0.91 12.67
CA ARG A 38 4.96 0.39 13.25
C ARG A 38 5.67 0.18 14.57
N THR A 39 6.93 0.57 14.61
CA THR A 39 7.72 0.71 15.83
C THR A 39 7.67 2.15 16.34
N SER A 40 8.21 2.40 17.54
CA SER A 40 8.39 3.75 18.07
C SER A 40 9.20 4.63 17.13
N ASP A 41 10.20 4.05 16.47
CA ASP A 41 11.22 4.79 15.74
C ASP A 41 10.80 5.10 14.31
N ASN A 42 9.94 4.25 13.71
CA ASN A 42 9.48 4.41 12.33
C ASN A 42 8.08 5.01 12.22
N GLY A 43 7.41 5.28 13.36
CA GLY A 43 5.98 5.53 13.41
C GLY A 43 5.49 6.71 12.57
N SER A 44 6.20 7.85 12.64
CA SER A 44 5.88 9.06 11.87
C SER A 44 6.28 8.95 10.40
N ALA A 45 7.41 8.29 10.12
CA ALA A 45 7.88 8.05 8.76
C ALA A 45 6.95 7.11 8.00
N LEU A 46 6.43 6.05 8.65
CA LEU A 46 5.44 5.15 8.07
C LEU A 46 4.14 5.88 7.78
N GLU A 47 3.65 6.69 8.72
CA GLU A 47 2.43 7.48 8.52
C GLU A 47 2.58 8.38 7.29
N TYR A 48 3.68 9.13 7.18
CA TYR A 48 3.95 9.99 6.04
C TYR A 48 4.04 9.21 4.72
N PHE A 49 4.78 8.09 4.69
CA PHE A 49 4.97 7.28 3.49
C PHE A 49 3.64 6.71 2.97
N PHE A 50 2.83 6.11 3.86
CA PHE A 50 1.56 5.51 3.47
C PHE A 50 0.47 6.53 3.14
N ASP A 51 0.51 7.73 3.73
CA ASP A 51 -0.37 8.84 3.33
C ASP A 51 -0.05 9.31 1.91
N ARG A 52 1.24 9.45 1.58
CA ARG A 52 1.70 9.79 0.22
C ARG A 52 1.38 8.73 -0.83
N LEU A 53 1.40 7.44 -0.48
CA LEU A 53 0.95 6.40 -1.40
C LEU A 53 -0.57 6.47 -1.69
N LYS A 54 -1.39 6.88 -0.71
CA LYS A 54 -2.84 7.00 -0.90
C LYS A 54 -3.19 8.16 -1.83
N ASP A 55 -2.45 9.26 -1.73
CA ASP A 55 -2.64 10.45 -2.58
C ASP A 55 -2.15 10.26 -4.02
N GLY A 56 -1.68 9.05 -4.35
CA GLY A 56 -1.15 8.73 -5.65
C GLY A 56 0.34 8.99 -5.68
N LEU A 57 1.07 7.93 -6.00
CA LEU A 57 2.37 8.00 -6.65
C LEU A 57 2.20 8.84 -7.93
N ALA A 58 2.26 10.16 -7.80
CA ALA A 58 2.46 11.10 -8.90
C ALA A 58 3.97 11.16 -9.14
N VAL A 59 4.49 10.10 -9.75
CA VAL A 59 5.79 10.08 -10.45
C VAL A 59 5.63 9.26 -11.70
#